data_AF-A0A328CEB7-F1
#
_entry.id   AF-A0A328CEB7-F1
#
_cell.length_a   1.000
_cell.length_b   1.000
_cell.length_c   1.000
_cell.angle_alpha   90.00
_cell.angle_beta   90.00
_cell.angle_gamma   90.00
#
_symmetry.space_group_name_H-M   'P 1'
#
loop_
_entity.id
_entity.type
_entity.pdbx_description
1 polymer ?
#
loop_
_entity_poly.entity_id
_entity_poly.type
_entity_poly.pdbx_seq_one_letter_code
_entity_poly.pdbx_strand_id
1 'polypeptide(L)'
;MELPDETQPPPEPEENQVNLQAERQREEERERERQEQERKEREERERRRQAALSALSNPDRPYNDDTPEGSPDGVAGGTVSDAAFASMMRTYQARLLQEILRVWSVPTTLNDAELGNLAGKVQVYVRLSESGAIVSHAFRARSGNEQFDASIDRAIRQFHAQYGGRKLPLPDQDDVRREVLREGLLLTRWDTTAR
;
A
#
# COMPACT_ATOMS: atom_id res chain seq x y z
N MET A 1 92.60 -11.12 -10.18
CA MET A 1 92.85 -9.79 -10.75
C MET A 1 92.00 -9.70 -12.00
N GLU A 2 91.06 -8.74 -12.00
CA GLU A 2 90.38 -8.08 -13.13
C GLU A 2 89.65 -8.87 -14.25
N LEU A 3 88.41 -8.41 -14.52
CA LEU A 3 87.63 -8.55 -15.77
C LEU A 3 88.36 -7.85 -16.95
N PRO A 4 88.13 -8.23 -18.23
CA PRO A 4 87.00 -7.70 -19.04
C PRO A 4 86.34 -8.80 -19.93
N ASP A 5 85.07 -8.81 -20.31
CA ASP A 5 84.11 -7.86 -20.93
C ASP A 5 84.12 -7.84 -22.49
N GLU A 6 82.90 -7.71 -23.04
CA GLU A 6 82.40 -7.54 -24.42
C GLU A 6 81.90 -8.81 -25.16
N THR A 7 80.60 -9.16 -25.18
CA THR A 7 79.42 -8.56 -25.90
C THR A 7 79.52 -8.71 -27.43
N GLN A 8 78.55 -9.22 -28.23
CA GLN A 8 77.07 -9.13 -28.20
C GLN A 8 76.43 -10.31 -29.00
N PRO A 9 75.19 -10.75 -28.70
CA PRO A 9 74.27 -11.29 -29.70
C PRO A 9 73.34 -10.19 -30.27
N PRO A 10 72.84 -10.34 -31.52
CA PRO A 10 72.12 -9.29 -32.25
C PRO A 10 70.71 -9.05 -31.70
N PRO A 11 70.10 -7.87 -31.96
CA PRO A 11 68.77 -7.53 -31.46
C PRO A 11 67.67 -8.40 -32.10
N GLU A 12 66.72 -8.85 -31.28
CA GLU A 12 65.50 -9.55 -31.72
C GLU A 12 64.53 -8.62 -32.46
N PRO A 13 63.76 -9.13 -33.45
CA PRO A 13 62.90 -8.32 -34.30
C PRO A 13 61.59 -7.89 -33.60
N GLU A 14 61.22 -6.61 -33.74
CA GLU A 14 60.01 -5.97 -33.21
C GLU A 14 58.69 -6.35 -33.94
N GLU A 15 58.40 -7.64 -34.17
CA GLU A 15 57.20 -8.02 -34.94
C GLU A 15 55.91 -8.22 -34.11
N ASN A 16 55.92 -7.99 -32.79
CA ASN A 16 54.80 -8.37 -31.92
C ASN A 16 53.94 -7.20 -31.37
N GLN A 17 54.11 -5.97 -31.85
CA GLN A 17 53.32 -4.82 -31.38
C GLN A 17 52.14 -4.44 -32.30
N VAL A 18 52.23 -4.77 -33.60
CA VAL A 18 51.23 -4.36 -34.61
C VAL A 18 49.95 -5.20 -34.54
N ASN A 19 50.05 -6.47 -34.14
CA ASN A 19 48.90 -7.39 -34.08
C ASN A 19 47.96 -7.07 -32.90
N LEU A 20 48.52 -6.67 -31.76
CA LEU A 20 47.75 -6.39 -30.53
C LEU A 20 46.96 -5.07 -30.58
N GLN A 21 47.38 -4.10 -31.41
CA GLN A 21 46.65 -2.85 -31.60
C GLN A 21 45.47 -3.03 -32.57
N ALA A 22 45.65 -3.81 -33.62
CA ALA A 22 44.59 -4.11 -34.58
C ALA A 22 43.44 -4.94 -33.98
N GLU A 23 43.74 -5.88 -33.09
CA GLU A 23 42.72 -6.66 -32.38
C GLU A 23 41.90 -5.79 -31.41
N ARG A 24 42.55 -4.91 -30.64
CA ARG A 24 41.87 -3.97 -29.73
C ARG A 24 40.94 -3.01 -30.47
N GLN A 25 41.37 -2.49 -31.62
CA GLN A 25 40.52 -1.62 -32.45
C GLN A 25 39.27 -2.34 -32.98
N ARG A 26 39.42 -3.60 -33.40
CA ARG A 26 38.28 -4.43 -33.86
C ARG A 26 37.33 -4.80 -32.72
N GLU A 27 37.84 -4.99 -31.51
CA GLU A 27 37.02 -5.29 -30.34
C GLU A 27 36.22 -4.07 -29.89
N GLU A 28 36.84 -2.88 -29.85
CA GLU A 28 36.16 -1.61 -29.58
C GLU A 28 35.07 -1.29 -30.62
N GLU A 29 35.34 -1.53 -31.91
CA GLU A 29 34.36 -1.30 -32.98
C GLU A 29 33.13 -2.21 -32.83
N ARG A 30 33.35 -3.50 -32.53
CA ARG A 30 32.26 -4.45 -32.25
C ARG A 30 31.48 -4.10 -30.98
N GLU A 31 32.14 -3.55 -29.96
CA GLU A 31 31.47 -3.12 -28.74
C GLU A 31 30.62 -1.87 -28.97
N ARG A 32 31.11 -0.91 -29.76
CA ARG A 32 30.33 0.27 -30.18
C ARG A 32 29.12 -0.12 -31.02
N GLU A 33 29.27 -1.04 -31.96
CA GLU A 33 28.15 -1.57 -32.76
C GLU A 33 27.09 -2.26 -31.90
N ARG A 34 27.52 -3.07 -30.92
CA ARG A 34 26.59 -3.72 -29.96
C ARG A 34 25.85 -2.69 -29.11
N GLN A 35 26.55 -1.70 -28.57
CA GLN A 35 25.92 -0.63 -27.77
C GLN A 35 24.95 0.22 -28.62
N GLU A 36 25.27 0.48 -29.89
CA GLU A 36 24.38 1.21 -30.79
C GLU A 36 23.13 0.40 -31.16
N GLN A 37 23.28 -0.91 -31.40
CA GLN A 37 22.15 -1.83 -31.62
C GLN A 37 21.24 -1.90 -30.39
N GLU A 38 21.82 -2.08 -29.20
CA GLU A 38 21.06 -2.15 -27.95
C GLU A 38 20.31 -0.83 -27.66
N ARG A 39 20.93 0.31 -27.98
CA ARG A 39 20.28 1.63 -27.87
C ARG A 39 19.09 1.75 -28.84
N LYS A 40 19.26 1.34 -30.10
CA LYS A 40 18.19 1.35 -31.11
C LYS A 40 17.04 0.42 -30.73
N GLU A 41 17.34 -0.77 -30.23
CA GLU A 41 16.33 -1.74 -29.81
C GLU A 41 15.54 -1.23 -28.58
N ARG A 42 16.23 -0.59 -27.63
CA ARG A 42 15.59 0.05 -26.47
C ARG A 42 14.65 1.18 -26.88
N GLU A 43 15.09 2.03 -27.80
CA GLU A 43 14.30 3.15 -28.33
C GLU A 43 13.08 2.65 -29.12
N GLU A 44 13.24 1.60 -29.93
CA GLU A 44 12.13 0.98 -30.65
C GLU A 44 11.12 0.33 -29.70
N ARG A 45 11.59 -0.37 -28.67
CA ARG A 45 10.74 -0.97 -27.63
C ARG A 45 9.94 0.10 -26.89
N GLU A 46 10.58 1.21 -26.55
CA GLU A 46 9.94 2.34 -25.89
C GLU A 46 8.90 3.00 -26.80
N ARG A 47 9.22 3.20 -28.08
CA ARG A 47 8.29 3.72 -29.08
C ARG A 47 7.07 2.81 -29.29
N ARG A 48 7.27 1.49 -29.35
CA ARG A 48 6.18 0.51 -29.42
C ARG A 48 5.32 0.53 -28.17
N ARG A 49 5.92 0.67 -26.99
CA ARG A 49 5.18 0.79 -25.72
C ARG A 49 4.35 2.07 -25.68
N GLN A 50 4.91 3.20 -26.12
CA GLN A 50 4.18 4.47 -26.19
C GLN A 50 3.03 4.42 -27.20
N ALA A 51 3.24 3.80 -28.37
CA ALA A 51 2.19 3.62 -29.37
C ALA A 51 1.05 2.71 -28.88
N ALA A 52 1.37 1.66 -28.11
CA ALA A 52 0.35 0.81 -27.49
C ALA A 52 -0.46 1.56 -26.42
N LEU A 53 0.21 2.39 -25.61
CA LEU A 53 -0.44 3.22 -24.60
C LEU A 53 -1.31 4.32 -25.23
N SER A 54 -0.87 4.92 -26.34
CA SER A 54 -1.67 5.92 -27.04
C SER A 54 -2.88 5.30 -27.74
N ALA A 55 -2.75 4.08 -28.28
CA ALA A 55 -3.88 3.33 -28.84
C ALA A 55 -4.94 2.95 -27.78
N LEU A 56 -4.55 2.81 -26.51
CA LEU A 56 -5.45 2.57 -25.38
C LEU A 56 -6.08 3.86 -24.83
N SER A 57 -5.49 5.02 -25.12
CA SER A 57 -5.97 6.31 -24.65
C SER A 57 -7.03 6.85 -25.60
N ASN A 58 -8.30 6.53 -25.35
CA ASN A 58 -9.42 7.17 -26.03
C ASN A 58 -9.72 8.54 -25.37
N PRO A 59 -9.44 9.69 -26.00
CA PRO A 59 -9.70 11.01 -25.43
C PRO A 59 -11.21 11.31 -25.31
N ASP A 60 -12.06 10.58 -26.03
CA ASP A 60 -13.53 10.71 -25.98
C ASP A 60 -14.18 9.69 -25.02
N ARG A 61 -13.42 9.06 -24.12
CA ARG A 61 -14.01 8.17 -23.12
C ARG A 61 -14.82 9.03 -22.15
N PRO A 62 -16.17 8.91 -22.12
CA PRO A 62 -16.96 9.65 -21.13
C PRO A 62 -16.46 9.26 -19.74
N TYR A 63 -16.31 10.26 -18.87
CA TYR A 63 -16.03 10.05 -17.47
C TYR A 63 -17.23 9.31 -16.89
N ASN A 64 -17.14 7.98 -16.77
CA ASN A 64 -18.16 7.22 -16.06
C ASN A 64 -18.07 7.60 -14.59
N ASP A 65 -18.98 8.47 -14.15
CA ASP A 65 -19.30 8.70 -12.75
C ASP A 65 -20.11 7.52 -12.16
N ASP A 66 -20.50 6.57 -13.02
CA ASP A 66 -21.04 5.29 -12.62
C ASP A 66 -19.94 4.39 -12.09
N THR A 67 -19.91 4.29 -10.75
CA THR A 67 -19.34 3.17 -10.01
C THR A 67 -19.61 1.87 -10.79
N PRO A 68 -18.61 1.03 -11.09
CA PRO A 68 -18.86 -0.22 -11.78
C PRO A 68 -19.73 -1.10 -10.88
N GLU A 69 -21.04 -1.07 -11.11
CA GLU A 69 -21.98 -2.02 -10.57
C GLU A 69 -21.62 -3.37 -11.21
N GLY A 70 -21.20 -4.31 -10.36
CA GLY A 70 -20.83 -5.65 -10.82
C GLY A 70 -21.97 -6.26 -11.62
N SER A 71 -21.64 -6.98 -12.70
CA SER A 71 -22.66 -7.69 -13.48
C SER A 71 -23.41 -8.70 -12.61
N PRO A 72 -24.73 -8.87 -12.79
CA PRO A 72 -25.52 -9.89 -12.09
C PRO A 72 -25.08 -11.33 -12.41
N ASP A 73 -24.31 -11.54 -13.49
CA ASP A 73 -23.68 -12.82 -13.87
C ASP A 73 -22.26 -13.01 -13.29
N GLY A 74 -22.00 -12.46 -12.09
CA GLY A 74 -20.72 -12.65 -11.41
C GLY A 74 -20.42 -14.14 -11.15
N VAL A 75 -19.24 -14.60 -11.58
CA VAL A 75 -18.76 -15.95 -11.27
C VAL A 75 -18.59 -16.12 -9.76
N ALA A 76 -18.98 -17.28 -9.21
CA ALA A 76 -18.69 -17.65 -7.83
C ALA A 76 -17.17 -17.70 -7.62
N GLY A 77 -16.59 -16.62 -7.10
CA GLY A 77 -15.14 -16.41 -6.97
C GLY A 77 -14.60 -15.13 -7.62
N GLY A 78 -15.45 -14.27 -8.20
CA GLY A 78 -15.03 -12.96 -8.68
C GLY A 78 -14.55 -12.08 -7.51
N THR A 79 -13.32 -11.59 -7.60
CA THR A 79 -12.75 -10.66 -6.61
C THR A 79 -13.57 -9.38 -6.59
N VAL A 80 -14.07 -9.00 -5.41
CA VAL A 80 -14.67 -7.67 -5.20
C VAL A 80 -13.67 -6.63 -5.68
N SER A 81 -14.10 -5.68 -6.52
CA SER A 81 -13.21 -4.61 -6.97
C SER A 81 -12.71 -3.82 -5.76
N ASP A 82 -11.46 -3.34 -5.80
CA ASP A 82 -10.85 -2.61 -4.68
C ASP A 82 -11.71 -1.44 -4.19
N ALA A 83 -12.41 -0.77 -5.11
CA ALA A 83 -13.33 0.32 -4.82
C ALA A 83 -14.59 -0.16 -4.05
N ALA A 84 -15.21 -1.25 -4.51
CA ALA A 84 -16.36 -1.83 -3.84
C ALA A 84 -15.99 -2.36 -2.45
N PHE A 85 -14.82 -3.00 -2.34
CA PHE A 85 -14.29 -3.49 -1.08
C PHE A 85 -14.05 -2.36 -0.06
N ALA A 86 -13.38 -1.28 -0.50
CA ALA A 86 -13.15 -0.11 0.34
C ALA A 86 -14.45 0.56 0.81
N SER A 87 -15.46 0.62 -0.06
CA SER A 87 -16.78 1.14 0.29
C SER A 87 -17.45 0.28 1.36
N MET A 88 -17.48 -1.04 1.17
CA MET A 88 -18.03 -1.99 2.15
C MET A 88 -17.31 -1.93 3.49
N MET A 89 -15.98 -1.80 3.48
CA MET A 89 -15.18 -1.64 4.70
C MET A 89 -15.54 -0.36 5.46
N ARG A 90 -15.72 0.77 4.76
CA ARG A 90 -16.18 2.02 5.38
C ARG A 90 -17.59 1.90 5.96
N THR A 91 -18.51 1.27 5.23
CA THR A 91 -19.87 1.03 5.73
C THR A 91 -19.83 0.16 6.99
N TYR A 92 -18.99 -0.87 7.01
CA TYR A 92 -18.84 -1.72 8.17
C TYR A 92 -18.23 -0.98 9.36
N GLN A 93 -17.19 -0.18 9.15
CA GLN A 93 -16.61 0.69 10.18
C GLN A 93 -17.66 1.62 10.79
N ALA A 94 -18.52 2.24 9.97
CA ALA A 94 -19.59 3.11 10.44
C ALA A 94 -20.62 2.35 11.28
N ARG A 95 -21.06 1.16 10.84
CA ARG A 95 -21.98 0.31 11.62
C ARG A 95 -21.37 -0.10 12.95
N LEU A 96 -20.10 -0.51 12.95
CA LEU A 96 -19.38 -0.92 14.14
C LEU A 96 -19.30 0.23 15.15
N LEU A 97 -18.95 1.42 14.66
CA LEU A 97 -18.89 2.62 15.46
C LEU A 97 -20.26 2.97 16.05
N GLN A 98 -21.33 2.91 15.27
CA GLN A 98 -22.69 3.18 15.75
C GLN A 98 -23.08 2.27 16.92
N GLU A 99 -22.75 0.97 16.87
CA GLU A 99 -23.02 0.07 18.00
C GLU A 99 -22.25 0.45 19.26
N ILE A 100 -21.02 0.94 19.11
CA ILE A 100 -20.23 1.44 20.25
C ILE A 100 -20.82 2.75 20.77
N LEU A 101 -21.21 3.68 19.89
CA LEU A 101 -21.79 4.97 20.26
C LEU A 101 -23.12 4.82 21.01
N ARG A 102 -23.91 3.77 20.74
CA ARG A 102 -25.15 3.47 21.45
C ARG A 102 -24.97 3.24 22.94
N VAL A 103 -23.84 2.65 23.34
CA VAL A 103 -23.51 2.41 24.76
C VAL A 103 -22.54 3.44 25.32
N TRP A 104 -21.98 4.28 24.47
CA TRP A 104 -21.06 5.32 24.89
C TRP A 104 -21.79 6.39 25.68
N SER A 105 -21.25 6.66 26.87
CA SER A 105 -21.67 7.77 27.73
C SER A 105 -20.68 8.91 27.54
N VAL A 106 -21.18 9.97 26.90
CA VAL A 106 -20.41 11.18 26.60
C VAL A 106 -20.24 11.99 27.90
N PRO A 107 -19.02 12.49 28.20
CA PRO A 107 -18.82 13.36 29.35
C PRO A 107 -19.68 14.63 29.27
N THR A 108 -20.47 14.89 30.33
CA THR A 108 -21.36 16.08 30.41
C THR A 108 -20.61 17.40 30.63
N THR A 109 -19.28 17.33 30.80
CA THR A 109 -18.39 18.48 31.00
C THR A 109 -17.97 19.14 29.70
N LEU A 110 -18.24 18.52 28.55
CA LEU A 110 -17.87 19.02 27.22
C LEU A 110 -19.11 19.50 26.48
N ASN A 111 -18.99 20.64 25.78
CA ASN A 111 -20.04 21.11 24.89
C ASN A 111 -19.96 20.43 23.50
N ASP A 112 -21.02 20.53 22.70
CA ASP A 112 -21.10 19.84 21.40
C ASP A 112 -20.01 20.28 20.42
N ALA A 113 -19.61 21.55 20.45
CA ALA A 113 -18.55 22.08 19.58
C ALA A 113 -17.16 21.52 19.96
N GLU A 114 -16.89 21.38 21.25
CA GLU A 114 -15.68 20.75 21.79
C GLU A 114 -15.66 19.27 21.45
N LEU A 115 -16.79 18.57 21.62
CA LEU A 115 -16.93 17.16 21.28
C LEU A 115 -16.62 16.90 19.80
N GLY A 116 -17.19 17.69 18.88
CA GLY A 116 -16.91 17.56 17.45
C GLY A 116 -15.43 17.76 17.10
N ASN A 117 -14.77 18.73 17.73
CA ASN A 117 -13.34 18.99 17.53
C ASN A 117 -12.46 17.85 18.06
N LEU A 118 -12.79 17.30 19.23
CA LEU A 118 -12.05 16.18 19.84
C LEU A 118 -12.29 14.87 19.07
N ALA A 119 -13.53 14.63 18.64
CA ALA A 119 -13.96 13.47 17.87
C ALA A 119 -13.15 13.26 16.58
N GLY A 120 -12.84 14.36 15.88
CA GLY A 120 -12.05 14.32 14.64
C GLY A 120 -10.58 13.96 14.84
N LYS A 121 -10.06 14.07 16.08
CA LYS A 121 -8.64 13.83 16.40
C LYS A 121 -8.40 12.40 16.88
N VAL A 122 -9.40 11.74 17.45
CA VAL A 122 -9.25 10.39 18.00
C VAL A 122 -9.27 9.35 16.90
N GLN A 123 -8.29 8.46 16.96
CA GLN A 123 -8.22 7.28 16.10
C GLN A 123 -7.93 6.07 16.98
N VAL A 124 -8.83 5.09 16.97
CA VAL A 124 -8.67 3.86 17.75
C VAL A 124 -8.63 2.67 16.82
N TYR A 125 -7.55 1.93 16.89
CA TYR A 125 -7.42 0.67 16.20
C TYR A 125 -8.01 -0.45 17.07
N VAL A 126 -8.88 -1.27 16.52
CA VAL A 126 -9.54 -2.39 17.20
C VAL A 126 -9.34 -3.69 16.43
N ARG A 127 -9.19 -4.80 17.16
CA ARG A 127 -9.15 -6.14 16.58
C ARG A 127 -10.35 -6.94 17.08
N LEU A 128 -11.04 -7.59 16.15
CA LEU A 128 -12.20 -8.42 16.43
C LEU A 128 -11.82 -9.90 16.41
N SER A 129 -12.55 -10.68 17.19
CA SER A 129 -12.55 -12.14 17.13
C SER A 129 -13.62 -12.63 16.15
N GLU A 130 -13.55 -13.91 15.78
CA GLU A 130 -14.57 -14.59 14.97
C GLU A 130 -15.98 -14.57 15.59
N SER A 131 -16.08 -14.25 16.88
CA SER A 131 -17.36 -14.12 17.59
C SER A 131 -17.93 -12.69 17.58
N GLY A 132 -17.21 -11.72 17.01
CA GLY A 132 -17.56 -10.30 17.05
C GLY A 132 -17.18 -9.56 18.34
N ALA A 133 -16.48 -10.22 19.28
CA ALA A 133 -15.94 -9.55 20.46
C ALA A 133 -14.60 -8.86 20.16
N ILE A 134 -14.33 -7.72 20.79
CA ILE A 134 -13.04 -7.03 20.71
C ILE A 134 -12.01 -7.81 21.52
N VAL A 135 -10.90 -8.21 20.88
CA VAL A 135 -9.79 -8.93 21.52
C VAL A 135 -8.65 -7.99 21.90
N SER A 136 -8.49 -6.88 21.19
CA SER A 136 -7.54 -5.83 21.55
C SER A 136 -7.94 -4.48 20.94
N HIS A 137 -7.52 -3.40 21.59
CA HIS A 137 -7.64 -2.05 21.07
C HIS A 137 -6.42 -1.20 21.44
N ALA A 138 -6.10 -0.23 20.58
CA ALA A 138 -5.00 0.70 20.78
C ALA A 138 -5.34 2.07 20.21
N PHE A 139 -5.09 3.14 20.99
CA PHE A 139 -5.20 4.50 20.49
C PHE A 139 -4.02 4.80 19.55
N ARG A 140 -4.34 5.02 18.27
CA ARG A 140 -3.38 5.51 17.27
C ARG A 140 -3.18 7.01 17.39
N ALA A 141 -4.26 7.72 17.69
CA ALA A 141 -4.26 9.14 17.99
C ALA A 141 -5.23 9.43 19.14
N ARG A 142 -4.79 10.28 20.06
CA ARG A 142 -5.55 10.75 21.23
C ARG A 142 -6.09 12.15 20.98
N SER A 143 -7.21 12.50 21.60
CA SER A 143 -7.82 13.83 21.41
C SER A 143 -7.02 14.96 22.08
N GLY A 144 -6.17 14.62 23.05
CA GLY A 144 -5.54 15.56 23.97
C GLY A 144 -6.40 15.87 25.20
N ASN A 145 -7.61 15.30 25.29
CA ASN A 145 -8.47 15.38 26.46
C ASN A 145 -8.62 13.98 27.09
N GLU A 146 -8.03 13.79 28.27
CA GLU A 146 -8.03 12.49 28.95
C GLU A 146 -9.42 12.00 29.33
N GLN A 147 -10.34 12.91 29.70
CA GLN A 147 -11.70 12.54 30.06
C GLN A 147 -12.48 12.00 28.86
N PHE A 148 -12.29 12.62 27.69
CA PHE A 148 -12.87 12.17 26.43
C PHE A 148 -12.29 10.81 26.01
N ASP A 149 -10.96 10.69 25.98
CA ASP A 149 -10.28 9.44 25.60
C ASP A 149 -10.65 8.28 26.54
N ALA A 150 -10.73 8.54 27.86
CA ALA A 150 -11.15 7.55 28.84
C ALA A 150 -12.62 7.13 28.67
N SER A 151 -13.49 8.04 28.23
CA SER A 151 -14.89 7.70 27.95
C SER A 151 -15.01 6.72 26.76
N ILE A 152 -14.19 6.91 25.73
CA ILE A 152 -14.10 6.02 24.57
C ILE A 152 -13.56 4.66 25.00
N ASP A 153 -12.47 4.64 25.78
CA ASP A 153 -11.88 3.42 26.31
C ASP A 153 -12.92 2.59 27.11
N ARG A 154 -13.71 3.23 27.95
CA ARG A 154 -14.80 2.56 28.69
C ARG A 154 -15.88 1.99 27.76
N ALA A 155 -16.26 2.70 26.71
CA ALA A 155 -17.25 2.20 25.75
C ALA A 155 -16.74 0.95 25.01
N ILE A 156 -15.49 0.99 24.55
CA ILE A 156 -14.84 -0.14 23.86
C ILE A 156 -14.72 -1.36 24.78
N ARG A 157 -14.35 -1.16 26.06
CA ARG A 157 -14.26 -2.25 27.04
C ARG A 157 -15.56 -3.03 27.22
N GLN A 158 -16.72 -2.42 27.00
CA GLN A 158 -18.01 -3.12 27.08
C GLN A 158 -18.19 -4.19 26.00
N PHE A 159 -17.41 -4.16 24.92
CA PHE A 159 -17.42 -5.17 23.85
C PHE A 159 -16.20 -6.09 23.90
N HIS A 160 -15.33 -5.91 24.89
CA HIS A 160 -14.09 -6.65 24.95
C HIS A 160 -14.32 -8.04 25.56
N ALA A 161 -13.72 -9.06 24.92
CA ALA A 161 -13.95 -10.48 25.23
C ALA A 161 -13.63 -10.82 26.70
N GLN A 162 -12.60 -10.19 27.26
CA GLN A 162 -12.18 -10.39 28.66
C GLN A 162 -13.27 -10.05 29.69
N TYR A 163 -14.17 -9.10 29.39
CA TYR A 163 -15.19 -8.67 30.34
C TYR A 163 -16.55 -9.34 30.09
N GLY A 164 -16.61 -10.39 29.26
CA GLY A 164 -17.87 -11.01 28.86
C GLY A 164 -18.77 -10.02 28.10
N GLY A 165 -18.15 -9.07 27.41
CA GLY A 165 -18.81 -7.93 26.80
C GLY A 165 -19.79 -8.28 25.69
N ARG A 166 -20.56 -7.27 25.27
CA ARG A 166 -21.46 -7.36 24.12
C ARG A 166 -20.68 -7.74 22.87
N LYS A 167 -21.36 -8.40 21.93
CA LYS A 167 -20.78 -8.75 20.62
C LYS A 167 -21.15 -7.70 19.59
N LEU A 168 -20.20 -7.37 18.75
CA LEU A 168 -20.42 -6.49 17.61
C LEU A 168 -20.86 -7.33 16.39
N PRO A 169 -21.69 -6.76 15.51
CA PRO A 169 -22.09 -7.44 14.28
C PRO A 169 -20.86 -7.68 13.42
N LEU A 170 -20.73 -8.89 12.86
CA LEU A 170 -19.71 -9.19 11.85
C LEU A 170 -20.26 -8.84 10.46
N PRO A 171 -19.39 -8.51 9.49
CA PRO A 171 -19.84 -8.24 8.14
C PRO A 171 -20.33 -9.54 7.49
N ASP A 172 -21.42 -9.44 6.73
CA ASP A 172 -22.06 -10.58 6.08
C ASP A 172 -21.19 -11.18 4.97
N GLN A 173 -20.37 -10.34 4.32
CA GLN A 173 -19.48 -10.76 3.25
C GLN A 173 -18.21 -11.41 3.78
N ASP A 174 -17.90 -12.61 3.29
CA ASP A 174 -16.77 -13.42 3.75
C ASP A 174 -15.41 -12.75 3.54
N ASP A 175 -15.24 -11.98 2.46
CA ASP A 175 -13.98 -11.32 2.14
C ASP A 175 -13.71 -10.14 3.09
N VAL A 176 -14.71 -9.29 3.31
CA VAL A 176 -14.64 -8.20 4.29
C VAL A 176 -14.45 -8.77 5.70
N ARG A 177 -15.13 -9.87 6.03
CA ARG A 177 -14.99 -10.54 7.33
C ARG A 177 -13.57 -11.04 7.55
N ARG A 178 -12.99 -11.75 6.56
CA ARG A 178 -11.62 -12.24 6.65
C ARG A 178 -10.63 -11.10 6.85
N GLU A 179 -10.81 -10.01 6.12
CA GLU A 179 -9.92 -8.85 6.23
C GLU A 179 -10.03 -8.17 7.59
N VAL A 180 -11.25 -7.93 8.09
CA VAL A 180 -11.49 -7.36 9.42
C VAL A 180 -10.84 -8.19 10.53
N LEU A 181 -10.95 -9.52 10.45
CA LEU A 181 -10.40 -10.42 11.45
C LEU A 181 -8.86 -10.49 11.40
N ARG A 182 -8.30 -10.32 10.20
CA ARG A 182 -6.85 -10.36 9.95
C ARG A 182 -6.18 -9.04 10.28
N GLU A 183 -6.65 -7.95 9.67
CA GLU A 183 -6.05 -6.62 9.72
C GLU A 183 -6.62 -5.73 10.83
N GLY A 184 -7.78 -6.05 11.40
CA GLY A 184 -8.46 -5.17 12.34
C GLY A 184 -9.03 -3.93 11.66
N LEU A 185 -9.46 -2.96 12.46
CA LEU A 185 -10.19 -1.78 11.99
C LEU A 185 -9.69 -0.52 12.67
N LEU A 186 -9.56 0.55 11.89
CA LEU A 186 -9.35 1.88 12.42
C LEU A 186 -10.69 2.59 12.57
N LEU A 187 -11.11 2.79 13.81
CA LEU A 187 -12.29 3.58 14.15
C LEU A 187 -11.90 5.05 14.23
N THR A 188 -12.56 5.84 13.39
CA THR A 188 -12.42 7.30 13.30
C THR A 188 -13.81 7.93 13.43
N ARG A 189 -13.89 9.26 13.56
CA ARG A 189 -15.15 10.02 13.69
C ARG A 189 -15.95 9.68 14.95
N TRP A 190 -15.35 9.89 16.12
CA TRP A 190 -16.00 9.65 17.42
C TRP A 190 -17.00 10.75 17.79
N ASP A 191 -17.96 11.05 16.91
CA ASP A 191 -18.92 12.13 17.08
C ASP A 191 -20.27 11.64 17.61
N THR A 192 -21.00 12.55 18.26
CA THR A 192 -22.32 12.30 18.86
C THR A 192 -23.47 12.54 17.89
N THR A 193 -23.18 13.01 16.67
CA THR A 193 -24.18 13.37 15.65
C THR A 193 -24.98 12.17 15.14
N ALA A 194 -24.58 10.94 15.47
CA ALA A 194 -25.28 9.71 15.15
C ALA A 194 -26.32 9.26 16.20
N ARG A 195 -26.61 10.08 17.22
CA ARG A 195 -27.70 9.83 18.19
C ARG A 195 -29.06 10.33 17.72
#